data_AF-A0A1H3XDY9-F1
#
_entry.id   AF-A0A1H3XDY9-F1
#
_cell.length_a   1.000
_cell.length_b   1.000
_cell.length_c   1.000
_cell.angle_alpha   90.00
_cell.angle_beta   90.00
_cell.angle_gamma   90.00
#
_symmetry.space_group_name_H-M   'P 1'
#
loop_
_entity.id
_entity.type
_entity.pdbx_description
1 polymer ?
#
loop_
_entity_poly.entity_id
_entity_poly.type
_entity_poly.pdbx_seq_one_letter_code
_entity_poly.pdbx_strand_id
1 'polypeptide(L)'
;MFQNSITSRQKKFCEGFLFFPIRQLKKYGGFIYKQYSKQARIRPLLDMKIPSLDFHMSYATVLHSCIEDQAMPQAAKILSRMEGFYSLIQQNPNDVSDLIVHYYQELTVCNNVVLRNLKDELAPLLKQQKEDADYITQQYDHIMKVHRLLKECVAQTRNMVNILDDYLSQVPNAIGNEQLGALLEEVKHLYSTQQRVCLLLRNWEEAKMLHTLQTYYN
;
A
#
# COMPACT_ATOMS: atom_id res chain seq x y z
N MET A 1 26.75 -13.64 15.41
CA MET A 1 27.26 -12.65 14.46
C MET A 1 27.77 -13.38 13.23
N PHE A 2 27.02 -13.40 12.13
CA PHE A 2 27.50 -13.98 10.87
C PHE A 2 28.20 -12.89 10.05
N GLN A 3 29.53 -12.88 10.08
CA GLN A 3 30.33 -12.12 9.12
C GLN A 3 30.19 -12.80 7.75
N ASN A 4 29.33 -12.24 6.90
CA ASN A 4 29.25 -12.59 5.48
C ASN A 4 30.47 -12.00 4.76
N SER A 5 31.64 -12.64 4.87
CA SER A 5 32.74 -12.34 3.98
C SER A 5 32.43 -12.94 2.61
N ILE A 6 32.02 -12.08 1.68
CA ILE A 6 31.86 -12.44 0.27
C ILE A 6 33.21 -12.97 -0.21
N THR A 7 33.25 -14.25 -0.56
CA THR A 7 34.49 -14.89 -1.01
C THR A 7 34.97 -14.25 -2.31
N SER A 8 36.29 -14.23 -2.56
CA SER A 8 36.89 -13.69 -3.79
C SER A 8 36.22 -14.22 -5.08
N ARG A 9 35.73 -15.47 -5.03
CA ARG A 9 35.00 -16.12 -6.14
C ARG A 9 33.61 -15.52 -6.36
N GLN A 10 32.87 -15.18 -5.30
CA GLN A 10 31.58 -14.49 -5.39
C GLN A 10 31.76 -13.04 -5.87
N LYS A 11 32.84 -12.38 -5.47
CA LYS A 11 33.17 -11.02 -5.95
C LYS A 11 33.46 -10.99 -7.45
N LYS A 12 34.28 -11.91 -7.95
CA LYS A 12 34.55 -12.10 -9.39
C LYS A 12 33.30 -12.49 -10.20
N PHE A 13 32.38 -13.24 -9.60
CA PHE A 13 31.10 -13.58 -10.22
C PHE A 13 30.23 -12.33 -10.43
N CYS A 14 30.09 -11.49 -9.40
CA CYS A 14 29.35 -10.23 -9.50
C CYS A 14 30.01 -9.21 -10.43
N GLU A 15 31.35 -9.17 -10.47
CA GLU A 15 32.10 -8.34 -11.42
C GLU A 15 31.86 -8.78 -12.87
N GLY A 16 31.74 -10.09 -13.15
CA GLY A 16 31.39 -10.59 -14.48
C GLY A 16 30.04 -10.08 -15.00
N PHE A 17 29.05 -9.86 -14.13
CA PHE A 17 27.75 -9.29 -14.52
C PHE A 17 27.80 -7.78 -14.78
N LEU A 18 28.75 -7.06 -14.19
CA LEU A 18 28.96 -5.62 -14.42
C LEU A 18 29.53 -5.31 -15.82
N PHE A 19 30.26 -6.26 -16.42
CA PHE A 19 30.93 -6.06 -17.73
C PHE A 19 30.12 -6.54 -18.95
N PHE A 20 29.05 -7.31 -18.77
CA PHE A 20 28.22 -7.79 -19.87
C PHE A 20 26.81 -7.18 -19.80
N PRO A 21 26.43 -6.28 -20.73
CA PRO A 21 25.06 -5.81 -20.79
C PRO A 21 24.13 -7.02 -20.99
N ILE A 22 23.09 -7.12 -20.16
CA ILE A 22 22.23 -8.31 -19.98
C ILE A 22 21.73 -8.88 -21.32
N ARG A 23 21.52 -8.04 -22.34
CA ARG A 23 21.14 -8.44 -23.71
C ARG A 23 22.11 -9.42 -24.38
N GLN A 24 23.38 -9.47 -23.97
CA GLN A 24 24.37 -10.41 -24.53
C GLN A 24 24.48 -11.72 -23.73
N LEU A 25 23.87 -11.83 -22.54
CA LEU A 25 23.87 -13.05 -21.74
C LEU A 25 23.19 -14.23 -22.44
N LYS A 26 22.16 -13.99 -23.29
CA LYS A 26 21.55 -15.05 -24.12
C LYS A 26 22.53 -15.62 -25.16
N LYS A 27 23.43 -14.80 -25.72
CA LYS A 27 24.48 -15.24 -26.66
C LYS A 27 25.66 -15.91 -25.96
N TYR A 28 25.99 -15.49 -24.73
CA TYR A 28 27.14 -15.97 -23.97
C TYR A 28 26.76 -16.87 -22.78
N GLY A 29 25.51 -17.32 -22.67
CA GLY A 29 25.06 -18.16 -21.56
C GLY A 29 25.93 -19.40 -21.41
N GLY A 30 26.27 -20.04 -22.54
CA GLY A 30 27.21 -21.17 -22.56
C GLY A 30 28.63 -20.85 -22.08
N PHE A 31 29.09 -19.60 -22.17
CA PHE A 31 30.40 -19.17 -21.68
C PHE A 31 30.44 -19.01 -20.16
N ILE A 32 29.34 -18.57 -19.54
CA ILE A 32 29.23 -18.48 -18.07
C ILE A 32 29.29 -19.88 -17.47
N TYR A 33 28.59 -20.86 -18.07
CA TYR A 33 28.62 -22.24 -17.60
C TYR A 33 29.93 -22.97 -17.88
N LYS A 34 30.74 -22.54 -18.87
CA LYS A 34 32.05 -23.17 -19.18
C LYS A 34 33.09 -22.96 -18.09
N GLN A 35 32.98 -21.91 -17.28
CA GLN A 35 33.92 -21.66 -16.17
C GLN A 35 33.61 -22.47 -14.91
N TYR A 36 32.47 -23.18 -14.90
CA TYR A 36 32.05 -23.99 -13.77
C TYR A 36 32.06 -25.47 -14.16
N SER A 37 32.61 -26.32 -13.28
CA SER A 37 32.61 -27.76 -13.54
C SER A 37 31.16 -28.27 -13.61
N LYS A 38 30.89 -29.27 -14.45
CA LYS A 38 29.56 -29.92 -14.54
C LYS A 38 29.06 -30.46 -13.19
N GLN A 39 29.98 -30.71 -12.25
CA GLN A 39 29.69 -31.19 -10.89
C GLN A 39 29.27 -30.06 -9.93
N ALA A 40 29.49 -28.79 -10.28
CA ALA A 40 29.27 -27.66 -9.38
C ALA A 40 27.79 -27.37 -9.06
N ARG A 41 26.83 -28.06 -9.71
CA ARG A 41 25.37 -27.85 -9.54
C ARG A 41 24.93 -26.37 -9.60
N ILE A 42 25.71 -25.51 -10.27
CA ILE A 42 25.45 -24.07 -10.39
C ILE A 42 24.26 -23.79 -11.31
N ARG A 43 24.04 -24.64 -12.31
CA ARG A 43 22.87 -24.54 -13.19
C ARG A 43 21.55 -24.68 -12.39
N PRO A 44 21.35 -25.69 -11.53
CA PRO A 44 20.24 -25.72 -10.58
C PRO A 44 20.13 -24.53 -9.62
N LEU A 45 21.24 -23.86 -9.25
CA LEU A 45 21.22 -22.65 -8.41
C LEU A 45 20.79 -21.39 -9.17
N LEU A 46 21.10 -21.32 -10.48
CA LEU A 46 20.70 -20.22 -11.37
C LEU A 46 19.30 -20.45 -11.96
N ASP A 47 18.97 -21.72 -12.26
CA ASP A 47 17.65 -22.21 -12.61
C ASP A 47 16.75 -22.35 -11.37
N MET A 48 17.29 -22.10 -10.16
CA MET A 48 16.50 -21.79 -8.98
C MET A 48 15.83 -20.44 -9.25
N LYS A 49 14.79 -20.47 -10.09
CA LYS A 49 13.68 -19.55 -9.96
C LYS A 49 13.31 -19.70 -8.51
N ILE A 50 13.74 -18.75 -7.68
CA ILE A 50 13.08 -18.50 -6.40
C ILE A 50 11.61 -18.51 -6.81
N PRO A 51 10.82 -19.53 -6.40
CA PRO A 51 9.42 -19.58 -6.80
C PRO A 51 8.93 -18.21 -6.45
N SER A 52 8.53 -17.44 -7.47
CA SER A 52 8.13 -16.03 -7.38
C SER A 52 7.51 -15.87 -6.02
N LEU A 53 8.27 -15.31 -5.08
CA LEU A 53 7.82 -15.18 -3.71
C LEU A 53 6.67 -14.21 -3.88
N ASP A 54 5.46 -14.75 -3.92
CA ASP A 54 4.38 -14.21 -4.77
C ASP A 54 4.12 -12.78 -4.33
N PHE A 55 4.80 -11.85 -5.01
CA PHE A 55 5.02 -10.52 -4.43
C PHE A 55 3.68 -9.80 -4.42
N HIS A 56 2.83 -10.08 -5.41
CA HIS A 56 1.42 -9.72 -5.44
C HIS A 56 0.69 -10.23 -4.19
N MET A 57 0.82 -11.51 -3.85
CA MET A 57 0.23 -12.07 -2.62
C MET A 57 0.76 -11.38 -1.36
N SER A 58 2.07 -11.08 -1.27
CA SER A 58 2.65 -10.39 -0.12
C SER A 58 2.10 -8.97 0.04
N TYR A 59 2.04 -8.19 -1.04
CA TYR A 59 1.46 -6.84 -1.00
C TYR A 59 -0.04 -6.91 -0.72
N ALA A 60 -0.77 -7.83 -1.35
CA ALA A 60 -2.20 -7.99 -1.15
C ALA A 60 -2.54 -8.35 0.30
N THR A 61 -1.75 -9.24 0.93
CA THR A 61 -1.93 -9.65 2.34
C THR A 61 -1.76 -8.46 3.27
N VAL A 62 -0.67 -7.70 3.11
CA VAL A 62 -0.38 -6.53 3.96
C VAL A 62 -1.41 -5.41 3.74
N LEU A 63 -1.83 -5.18 2.50
CA LEU A 63 -2.88 -4.21 2.17
C LEU A 63 -4.22 -4.62 2.77
N HIS A 64 -4.62 -5.88 2.62
CA HIS A 64 -5.89 -6.37 3.13
C HIS A 64 -5.97 -6.23 4.65
N SER A 65 -4.93 -6.66 5.38
CA SER A 65 -4.88 -6.49 6.84
C SER A 65 -4.88 -5.00 7.24
N CYS A 66 -4.14 -4.14 6.54
CA CYS A 66 -4.16 -2.70 6.81
C CYS A 66 -5.56 -2.09 6.62
N ILE A 67 -6.35 -2.58 5.66
CA ILE A 67 -7.69 -2.07 5.39
C ILE A 67 -8.70 -2.64 6.38
N GLU A 68 -8.70 -3.95 6.56
CA GLU A 68 -9.67 -4.68 7.39
C GLU A 68 -9.48 -4.43 8.88
N ASP A 69 -8.23 -4.44 9.37
CA ASP A 69 -7.95 -4.38 10.79
C ASP A 69 -7.77 -2.95 11.30
N GLN A 70 -7.48 -1.99 10.41
CA GLN A 70 -7.13 -0.61 10.80
C GLN A 70 -8.01 0.44 10.10
N ALA A 71 -7.97 0.55 8.77
CA ALA A 71 -8.60 1.66 8.08
C ALA A 71 -10.13 1.68 8.22
N MET A 72 -10.80 0.56 7.93
CA MET A 72 -12.27 0.47 8.02
C MET A 72 -12.78 0.59 9.47
N PRO A 73 -12.19 -0.09 10.48
CA PRO A 73 -12.62 0.08 11.87
C PRO A 73 -12.43 1.51 12.38
N GLN A 74 -11.34 2.18 12.02
CA GLN A 74 -11.12 3.59 12.39
C GLN A 74 -12.14 4.51 11.74
N ALA A 75 -12.41 4.34 10.44
CA ALA A 75 -13.43 5.12 9.76
C ALA A 75 -14.81 4.91 10.39
N ALA A 76 -15.19 3.66 10.69
CA ALA A 76 -16.45 3.36 11.38
C ALA A 76 -16.55 4.00 12.76
N LYS A 77 -15.45 4.03 13.53
CA LYS A 77 -15.38 4.69 14.83
C LYS A 77 -15.62 6.20 14.70
N ILE A 78 -14.97 6.84 13.73
CA ILE A 78 -15.13 8.28 13.46
C ILE A 78 -16.57 8.59 13.04
N LEU A 79 -17.15 7.78 12.15
CA LEU A 79 -18.55 7.94 11.72
C LEU A 79 -19.52 7.88 12.90
N SER A 80 -19.38 6.88 13.78
CA SER A 80 -20.22 6.77 14.98
C SER A 80 -20.04 7.97 15.93
N ARG A 81 -18.80 8.48 16.08
CA ARG A 81 -18.55 9.68 16.88
C ARG A 81 -19.19 10.92 16.24
N MET A 82 -19.12 11.05 14.92
CA MET A 82 -19.75 12.14 14.17
C MET A 82 -21.27 12.11 14.30
N GLU A 83 -21.91 10.93 14.23
CA GLU A 83 -23.34 10.75 14.52
C GLU A 83 -23.71 11.26 15.92
N GLY A 84 -22.91 10.95 16.93
CA GLY A 84 -23.07 11.49 18.28
C GLY A 84 -22.97 13.02 18.30
N PHE A 85 -22.04 13.58 17.52
CA PHE A 85 -21.85 15.03 17.37
C PHE A 85 -23.02 15.75 16.71
N TYR A 86 -23.71 15.14 15.74
CA TYR A 86 -24.87 15.75 15.10
C TYR A 86 -25.94 16.15 16.11
N SER A 87 -26.16 15.34 17.15
CA SER A 87 -27.13 15.65 18.21
C SER A 87 -26.74 16.89 19.04
N LEU A 88 -25.44 17.13 19.20
CA LEU A 88 -24.89 18.30 19.91
C LEU A 88 -24.87 19.54 19.01
N ILE A 89 -24.51 19.37 17.73
CA ILE A 89 -24.50 20.41 16.70
C ILE A 89 -25.91 20.99 16.47
N GLN A 90 -26.95 20.15 16.47
CA GLN A 90 -28.34 20.63 16.35
C GLN A 90 -28.78 21.52 17.52
N GLN A 91 -28.19 21.33 18.70
CA GLN A 91 -28.49 22.14 19.88
C GLN A 91 -27.69 23.44 19.91
N ASN A 92 -26.48 23.45 19.34
CA ASN A 92 -25.59 24.61 19.27
C ASN A 92 -24.86 24.65 17.91
N PRO A 93 -25.53 25.14 16.85
CA PRO A 93 -24.91 25.22 15.53
C PRO A 93 -23.73 26.19 15.58
N ASN A 94 -22.61 25.77 14.98
CA ASN A 94 -21.38 26.53 14.86
C ASN A 94 -20.89 26.51 13.41
N ASP A 95 -19.99 27.43 13.04
CA ASP A 95 -19.51 27.58 11.66
C ASP A 95 -18.82 26.32 11.08
N VAL A 96 -18.45 25.36 11.94
CA VAL A 96 -17.82 24.09 11.58
C VAL A 96 -18.84 22.96 11.39
N SER A 97 -20.10 23.17 11.78
CA SER A 97 -21.17 22.17 11.69
C SER A 97 -21.34 21.63 10.28
N ASP A 98 -21.49 22.51 9.29
CA ASP A 98 -21.70 22.12 7.88
C ASP A 98 -20.50 21.35 7.30
N LEU A 99 -19.29 21.70 7.75
CA LEU A 99 -18.05 21.02 7.34
C LEU A 99 -17.96 19.62 7.94
N ILE A 100 -18.35 19.44 9.20
CA ILE A 100 -18.46 18.11 9.83
C ILE A 100 -19.51 17.27 9.10
N VAL A 101 -20.64 17.87 8.72
CA VAL A 101 -21.71 17.19 7.97
C VAL A 101 -21.19 16.71 6.61
N HIS A 102 -20.53 17.59 5.88
CA HIS A 102 -19.95 17.26 4.59
C HIS A 102 -18.89 16.16 4.70
N TYR A 103 -17.96 16.28 5.65
CA TYR A 103 -16.93 15.26 5.85
C TYR A 103 -17.51 13.91 6.28
N TYR A 104 -18.59 13.89 7.06
CA TYR A 104 -19.30 12.65 7.40
C TYR A 104 -19.81 11.92 6.14
N GLN A 105 -20.38 12.64 5.18
CA GLN A 105 -20.84 12.07 3.91
C GLN A 105 -19.67 11.51 3.10
N GLU A 106 -18.59 12.29 2.97
CA GLU A 106 -17.38 11.88 2.25
C GLU A 106 -16.71 10.66 2.89
N LEU A 107 -16.58 10.64 4.22
CA LEU A 107 -16.03 9.51 4.96
C LEU A 107 -16.90 8.26 4.82
N THR A 108 -18.23 8.43 4.77
CA THR A 108 -19.16 7.33 4.52
C THR A 108 -18.93 6.71 3.15
N VAL A 109 -18.79 7.54 2.10
CA VAL A 109 -18.45 7.07 0.74
C VAL A 109 -17.09 6.38 0.74
N CYS A 110 -16.09 7.00 1.36
CA CYS A 110 -14.76 6.42 1.41
C CYS A 110 -14.73 5.05 2.09
N ASN A 111 -15.40 4.90 3.24
CA ASN A 111 -15.43 3.66 3.99
C ASN A 111 -16.26 2.57 3.29
N ASN A 112 -17.48 2.89 2.87
CA ASN A 112 -18.43 1.90 2.36
C ASN A 112 -18.23 1.55 0.89
N VAL A 113 -17.61 2.44 0.12
CA VAL A 113 -17.37 2.23 -1.31
C VAL A 113 -15.88 2.03 -1.56
N VAL A 114 -15.04 3.02 -1.27
CA VAL A 114 -13.62 2.97 -1.70
C VAL A 114 -12.84 1.87 -0.99
N LEU A 115 -12.84 1.87 0.36
CA LEU A 115 -12.12 0.89 1.16
C LEU A 115 -12.71 -0.52 1.02
N ARG A 116 -14.04 -0.63 0.98
CA ARG A 116 -14.72 -1.91 0.75
C ARG A 116 -14.37 -2.50 -0.61
N ASN A 117 -14.49 -1.71 -1.69
CA ASN A 117 -14.13 -2.18 -3.02
C ASN A 117 -12.65 -2.58 -3.06
N LEU A 118 -11.76 -1.78 -2.46
CA LEU A 118 -10.34 -2.14 -2.40
C LEU A 118 -10.12 -3.47 -1.66
N LYS A 119 -10.82 -3.72 -0.56
CA LYS A 119 -10.78 -5.00 0.16
C LYS A 119 -11.27 -6.15 -0.71
N ASP A 120 -12.42 -5.98 -1.35
CA ASP A 120 -13.07 -7.01 -2.18
C ASP A 120 -12.22 -7.34 -3.41
N GLU A 121 -11.52 -6.35 -3.99
CA GLU A 121 -10.57 -6.54 -5.08
C GLU A 121 -9.29 -7.26 -4.65
N LEU A 122 -8.88 -7.14 -3.40
CA LEU A 122 -7.73 -7.86 -2.86
C LEU A 122 -8.06 -9.31 -2.49
N ALA A 123 -9.32 -9.61 -2.14
CA ALA A 123 -9.72 -10.91 -1.63
C ALA A 123 -9.43 -12.10 -2.56
N PRO A 124 -9.59 -12.01 -3.91
CA PRO A 124 -9.24 -13.11 -4.81
C PRO A 124 -7.73 -13.39 -4.86
N LEU A 125 -6.89 -12.34 -4.77
CA LEU A 125 -5.43 -12.46 -4.75
C LEU A 125 -4.92 -13.19 -3.50
N LEU A 126 -5.69 -13.18 -2.40
CA LEU A 126 -5.37 -13.93 -1.18
C LEU A 126 -5.73 -15.42 -1.27
N LYS A 127 -6.65 -15.78 -2.18
CA LYS A 127 -7.14 -17.15 -2.35
C LYS A 127 -6.40 -17.92 -3.45
N GLN A 128 -5.72 -17.21 -4.36
CA GLN A 128 -5.05 -17.85 -5.49
C GLN A 128 -3.74 -18.52 -5.10
N GLN A 129 -3.75 -19.85 -5.13
CA GLN A 129 -2.54 -20.66 -5.21
C GLN A 129 -2.25 -20.97 -6.69
N LYS A 130 -1.49 -20.10 -7.35
CA LYS A 130 -0.61 -20.38 -8.51
C LYS A 130 -1.07 -20.30 -9.97
N GLU A 131 -2.33 -20.14 -10.37
CA GLU A 131 -2.68 -20.33 -11.80
C GLU A 131 -3.57 -19.23 -12.39
N ASP A 132 -2.98 -18.07 -12.72
CA ASP A 132 -3.20 -17.30 -13.98
C ASP A 132 -2.56 -15.91 -13.92
N ALA A 133 -1.43 -15.72 -14.63
CA ALA A 133 -0.72 -14.45 -14.67
C ALA A 133 -1.54 -13.31 -15.33
N ASP A 134 -2.40 -13.65 -16.28
CA ASP A 134 -3.26 -12.69 -16.99
C ASP A 134 -4.38 -12.17 -16.07
N TYR A 135 -4.93 -13.03 -15.21
CA TYR A 135 -5.95 -12.66 -14.21
C TYR A 135 -5.39 -11.67 -13.18
N ILE A 136 -4.18 -11.94 -12.66
CA ILE A 136 -3.48 -11.06 -11.70
C ILE A 136 -3.25 -9.67 -12.31
N THR A 137 -2.98 -9.60 -13.62
CA THR A 137 -2.71 -8.33 -14.31
C THR A 137 -3.96 -7.47 -14.44
N GLN A 138 -5.10 -8.05 -14.83
CA GLN A 138 -6.37 -7.32 -14.94
C GLN A 138 -6.87 -6.82 -13.58
N GLN A 139 -6.76 -7.65 -12.55
CA GLN A 139 -7.18 -7.30 -11.20
C GLN A 139 -6.32 -6.18 -10.62
N TYR A 140 -5.00 -6.23 -10.86
CA TYR A 140 -4.08 -5.16 -10.48
C TYR A 140 -4.47 -3.80 -11.10
N ASP A 141 -4.83 -3.77 -12.39
CA ASP A 141 -5.21 -2.52 -13.05
C ASP A 141 -6.48 -1.92 -12.44
N HIS A 142 -7.40 -2.76 -11.97
CA HIS A 142 -8.59 -2.31 -11.25
C HIS A 142 -8.25 -1.76 -9.86
N ILE A 143 -7.38 -2.44 -9.11
CA ILE A 143 -6.85 -1.96 -7.82
C ILE A 143 -6.21 -0.57 -7.97
N MET A 144 -5.46 -0.33 -9.05
CA MET A 144 -4.85 0.99 -9.32
C MET A 144 -5.86 2.07 -9.71
N LYS A 145 -7.03 1.72 -10.25
CA LYS A 145 -8.14 2.68 -10.43
C LYS A 145 -8.71 3.08 -9.08
N VAL A 146 -8.98 2.11 -8.20
CA VAL A 146 -9.49 2.36 -6.84
C VAL A 146 -8.48 3.17 -6.01
N HIS A 147 -7.18 2.98 -6.22
CA HIS A 147 -6.12 3.78 -5.60
C HIS A 147 -6.27 5.29 -5.87
N ARG A 148 -6.78 5.71 -7.04
CA ARG A 148 -6.99 7.14 -7.33
C ARG A 148 -8.06 7.74 -6.42
N LEU A 149 -9.18 7.04 -6.23
CA LEU A 149 -10.25 7.45 -5.33
C LEU A 149 -9.76 7.47 -3.87
N LEU A 150 -8.90 6.53 -3.48
CA LEU A 150 -8.31 6.55 -2.14
C LEU A 150 -7.44 7.79 -1.90
N LYS A 151 -6.73 8.28 -2.92
CA LYS A 151 -5.96 9.54 -2.80
C LYS A 151 -6.87 10.76 -2.56
N GLU A 152 -8.05 10.77 -3.15
CA GLU A 152 -9.06 11.81 -2.92
C GLU A 152 -9.57 11.75 -1.48
N CYS A 153 -9.89 10.55 -0.96
CA CYS A 153 -10.23 10.37 0.46
C CYS A 153 -9.13 10.89 1.41
N VAL A 154 -7.86 10.62 1.08
CA VAL A 154 -6.71 11.08 1.87
C VAL A 154 -6.66 12.61 1.88
N ALA A 155 -6.90 13.25 0.73
CA ALA A 155 -6.90 14.70 0.62
C ALA A 155 -8.04 15.33 1.43
N GLN A 156 -9.24 14.74 1.39
CA GLN A 156 -10.39 15.17 2.19
C GLN A 156 -10.13 15.02 3.69
N THR A 157 -9.58 13.88 4.11
CA THR A 157 -9.20 13.61 5.51
C THR A 157 -8.15 14.58 5.99
N ARG A 158 -7.13 14.89 5.17
CA ARG A 158 -6.13 15.93 5.49
C ARG A 158 -6.77 17.30 5.67
N ASN A 159 -7.68 17.67 4.77
CA ASN A 159 -8.36 18.95 4.84
C ASN A 159 -9.15 19.07 6.15
N MET A 160 -9.85 18.00 6.53
CA MET A 160 -10.58 17.95 7.80
C MET A 160 -9.67 18.08 9.02
N VAL A 161 -8.50 17.42 9.01
CA VAL A 161 -7.49 17.60 10.07
C VAL A 161 -7.12 19.07 10.20
N ASN A 162 -6.76 19.74 9.10
CA ASN A 162 -6.36 21.14 9.12
C ASN A 162 -7.47 22.05 9.64
N ILE A 163 -8.71 21.87 9.17
CA ILE A 163 -9.87 22.66 9.60
C ILE A 163 -10.12 22.52 11.10
N LEU A 164 -10.09 21.29 11.62
CA LEU A 164 -10.30 21.05 13.05
C LEU A 164 -9.15 21.59 13.91
N ASP A 165 -7.91 21.46 13.45
CA ASP A 165 -6.72 21.99 14.13
C ASP A 165 -6.73 23.53 14.17
N ASP A 166 -7.10 24.17 13.06
CA ASP A 166 -7.28 25.63 12.95
C ASP A 166 -8.42 26.13 13.86
N TYR A 167 -9.56 25.45 13.86
CA TYR A 167 -10.71 25.82 14.69
C TYR A 167 -10.38 25.74 16.19
N LEU A 168 -9.79 24.62 16.63
CA LEU A 168 -9.40 24.43 18.04
C LEU A 168 -8.34 25.44 18.48
N SER A 169 -7.45 25.87 17.57
CA SER A 169 -6.45 26.90 17.84
C SER A 169 -7.06 28.30 17.97
N GLN A 170 -8.09 28.62 17.19
CA GLN A 170 -8.74 29.94 17.20
C GLN A 170 -9.74 30.10 18.35
N VAL A 171 -10.37 29.02 18.78
CA VAL A 171 -11.45 29.06 19.78
C VAL A 171 -11.18 28.06 20.92
N PRO A 172 -10.12 28.22 21.74
CA PRO A 172 -9.65 27.19 22.68
C PRO A 172 -10.63 26.83 23.81
N ASN A 173 -11.60 27.69 24.13
CA ASN A 173 -12.52 27.52 25.26
C ASN A 173 -14.00 27.31 24.84
N ALA A 174 -14.28 26.93 23.59
CA ALA A 174 -15.65 26.65 23.18
C ALA A 174 -16.20 25.35 23.81
N ILE A 175 -17.51 25.37 24.10
CA ILE A 175 -18.24 24.20 24.54
C ILE A 175 -18.19 23.15 23.42
N GLY A 176 -17.71 21.94 23.71
CA GLY A 176 -17.55 20.87 22.71
C GLY A 176 -16.11 20.62 22.25
N ASN A 177 -15.15 21.45 22.66
CA ASN A 177 -13.75 21.36 22.22
C ASN A 177 -13.05 20.06 22.62
N GLU A 178 -13.34 19.52 23.80
CA GLU A 178 -12.75 18.25 24.22
C GLU A 178 -13.17 17.11 23.28
N GLN A 179 -14.44 17.06 22.90
CA GLN A 179 -14.92 16.07 21.95
C GLN A 179 -14.34 16.31 20.54
N LEU A 180 -14.16 17.58 20.14
CA LEU A 180 -13.61 17.93 18.82
C LEU A 180 -12.11 17.62 18.76
N GLY A 181 -11.38 17.80 19.86
CA GLY A 181 -9.99 17.38 20.00
C GLY A 181 -9.85 15.86 19.91
N ALA A 182 -10.74 15.11 20.57
CA ALA A 182 -10.76 13.65 20.43
C ALA A 182 -11.08 13.19 19.00
N LEU A 183 -12.01 13.88 18.33
CA LEU A 183 -12.32 13.64 16.91
C LEU A 183 -11.11 13.93 16.01
N LEU A 184 -10.42 15.06 16.23
CA LEU A 184 -9.22 15.45 15.50
C LEU A 184 -8.12 14.38 15.57
N GLU A 185 -7.84 13.87 16.77
CA GLU A 185 -6.82 12.82 16.94
C GLU A 185 -7.21 11.52 16.22
N GLU A 186 -8.49 11.16 16.22
CA GLU A 186 -8.98 10.00 15.46
C GLU A 186 -8.85 10.23 13.94
N VAL A 187 -9.18 11.43 13.45
CA VAL A 187 -9.03 11.79 12.02
C VAL A 187 -7.55 11.82 11.61
N LYS A 188 -6.64 12.31 12.47
CA LYS A 188 -5.17 12.26 12.25
C LYS A 188 -4.66 10.81 12.14
N HIS A 189 -5.18 9.93 12.98
CA HIS A 189 -4.83 8.52 12.94
C HIS A 189 -5.36 7.82 11.68
N LEU A 190 -6.59 8.11 11.27
CA LEU A 190 -7.15 7.63 10.00
C LEU A 190 -6.34 8.15 8.81
N TYR A 191 -5.99 9.43 8.80
CA TYR A 191 -5.16 10.03 7.75
C TYR A 191 -3.83 9.28 7.57
N SER A 192 -3.13 9.02 8.67
CA SER A 192 -1.87 8.28 8.66
C SER A 192 -2.05 6.85 8.15
N THR A 193 -3.15 6.18 8.54
CA THR A 193 -3.50 4.84 8.05
C THR A 193 -3.78 4.85 6.54
N GLN A 194 -4.58 5.79 6.04
CA GLN A 194 -4.87 5.91 4.61
C GLN A 194 -3.60 6.25 3.79
N GLN A 195 -2.71 7.11 4.30
CA GLN A 195 -1.41 7.38 3.69
C GLN A 195 -0.56 6.11 3.58
N ARG A 196 -0.55 5.27 4.63
CA ARG A 196 0.14 3.99 4.62
C ARG A 196 -0.40 3.06 3.54
N VAL A 197 -1.72 2.99 3.36
CA VAL A 197 -2.35 2.19 2.29
C VAL A 197 -1.91 2.70 0.92
N CYS A 198 -1.95 4.02 0.67
CA CYS A 198 -1.45 4.61 -0.58
C CYS A 198 0.03 4.33 -0.83
N LEU A 199 0.87 4.38 0.21
CA LEU A 199 2.29 4.06 0.11
C LEU A 199 2.51 2.59 -0.27
N LEU A 200 1.78 1.66 0.35
CA LEU A 200 1.85 0.24 0.03
C LEU A 200 1.43 -0.04 -1.42
N LEU A 201 0.36 0.61 -1.90
CA LEU A 201 -0.09 0.50 -3.30
C LEU A 201 0.96 1.04 -4.28
N ARG A 202 1.58 2.18 -3.96
CA ARG A 202 2.67 2.73 -4.77
C ARG A 202 3.89 1.81 -4.79
N ASN A 203 4.30 1.27 -3.64
CA ASN A 203 5.43 0.35 -3.56
C ASN A 203 5.15 -0.93 -4.37
N TRP A 204 3.92 -1.42 -4.36
CA TRP A 204 3.51 -2.54 -5.18
C TRP A 204 3.62 -2.22 -6.68
N GLU A 205 3.23 -1.00 -7.10
CA GLU A 205 3.36 -0.53 -8.47
C GLU A 205 4.82 -0.45 -8.93
N GLU A 206 5.69 0.15 -8.12
CA GLU A 206 7.12 0.23 -8.39
C GLU A 206 7.75 -1.18 -8.48
N ALA A 207 7.37 -2.08 -7.58
CA ALA A 207 7.82 -3.47 -7.59
C ALA A 207 7.35 -4.23 -8.85
N LYS A 208 6.08 -4.04 -9.28
CA LYS A 208 5.56 -4.62 -10.52
C LYS A 208 6.34 -4.12 -11.73
N MET A 209 6.64 -2.82 -11.80
CA MET A 209 7.43 -2.24 -12.89
C MET A 209 8.83 -2.86 -12.95
N LEU A 210 9.51 -2.98 -11.81
CA LEU A 210 10.83 -3.62 -11.72
C LEU A 210 10.79 -5.09 -12.15
N HIS A 211 9.80 -5.85 -11.68
CA HIS A 211 9.62 -7.26 -12.07
C HIS A 211 9.36 -7.39 -13.58
N THR A 212 8.56 -6.49 -14.14
CA THR A 212 8.25 -6.44 -15.56
C THR A 212 9.51 -6.16 -16.38
N LEU A 213 10.31 -5.16 -16.00
CA LEU A 213 11.60 -4.87 -16.63
C LEU A 213 12.54 -6.09 -16.57
N GLN A 214 12.68 -6.72 -15.39
CA GLN A 214 13.48 -7.93 -15.23
C GLN A 214 13.01 -9.07 -16.13
N THR A 215 11.70 -9.22 -16.32
CA THR A 215 11.13 -10.25 -17.21
C THR A 215 11.39 -9.95 -18.69
N TYR A 216 11.31 -8.68 -19.11
CA TYR A 216 11.57 -8.27 -20.50
C TYR A 216 13.04 -8.26 -20.88
N TYR A 217 13.96 -8.03 -19.93
CA TYR A 217 15.41 -8.02 -20.20
C TYR A 217 16.07 -9.41 -20.05
N ASN A 218 15.39 -10.39 -19.45
CA ASN A 218 15.82 -11.80 -19.34
C ASN A 218 15.33 -12.67 -20.50
#